data_AF-A0A9E5YL89-F1
#
_entry.id   AF-A0A9E5YL89-F1
#
_cell.length_a   1.000
_cell.length_b   1.000
_cell.length_c   1.000
_cell.angle_alpha   90.00
_cell.angle_beta   90.00
_cell.angle_gamma   90.00
#
_symmetry.space_group_name_H-M   'P 1'
#
loop_
_entity.id
_entity.type
_entity.pdbx_description
1 polymer ?
#
loop_
_entity_poly.entity_id
_entity_poly.type
_entity_poly.pdbx_seq_one_letter_code
_entity_poly.pdbx_strand_id
1 'polypeptide(L)'
;MISRLCNNTLRKTFLVLVCIAITAGCAGIERQSKPAAVPEIHPGILAGYLKPEMLPNSLALIPPPPAEGSAALALDEEVSRNNLALRGSLRWNLAAKDAELMFPEAAGTFSCALGVPITEQETPHLYMLLRRTLADAGLSTYTAKNKYQRKRPFMKNNEPTCTPDEEAHLRKDGSYPSGHTAIGWAWALILSEIAPDRADAVLARGRAFGESRNVCNVHWHSDVVEGRFMAAAAVARVHADPAFRAELKAAKAEYASVRTKGLKPTRDCQAEADALSHNSQPLDGEAEILQSWQGDYPVAQFELLPENQREQGIGFIDDAETFAGIWEAFKPGEAIPEIDFTANLVLFVRNTQFFNRTRIGKVNVKNGVAEVLAMETMSAMPIEDKVAMSLVVVARKGITAIQSGDKIILINKKRT
;
A
#
# COMPACT_ATOMS: atom_id res chain seq x y z
N MET A 1 32.88 89.07 -26.28
CA MET A 1 33.49 87.78 -26.68
C MET A 1 33.31 86.76 -25.54
N ILE A 2 32.07 86.47 -25.13
CA ILE A 2 31.77 85.47 -24.09
C ILE A 2 30.42 84.85 -24.42
N SER A 3 30.42 83.81 -25.25
CA SER A 3 29.28 82.91 -25.47
C SER A 3 29.76 81.79 -26.39
N ARG A 4 30.31 80.71 -25.82
CA ARG A 4 30.43 79.39 -26.49
C ARG A 4 31.06 78.25 -25.67
N LEU A 5 31.08 78.32 -24.34
CA LEU A 5 31.71 77.27 -23.51
C LEU A 5 30.82 76.89 -22.32
N CYS A 6 29.60 76.42 -22.57
CA CYS A 6 28.83 75.72 -21.54
C CYS A 6 27.69 74.92 -22.16
N ASN A 7 27.98 73.84 -22.91
CA ASN A 7 26.89 72.91 -23.26
C ASN A 7 27.31 71.46 -23.56
N ASN A 8 28.54 71.06 -23.26
CA ASN A 8 29.01 69.70 -23.57
C ASN A 8 29.29 68.81 -22.34
N THR A 9 29.14 69.35 -21.13
CA THR A 9 29.40 68.61 -19.89
C THR A 9 28.14 68.02 -19.25
N LEU A 10 26.94 68.56 -19.55
CA LEU A 10 25.68 68.07 -18.97
C LEU A 10 25.04 66.90 -19.73
N ARG A 11 25.45 66.66 -20.98
CA ARG A 11 24.88 65.58 -21.82
C ARG A 11 25.60 64.23 -21.67
N LYS A 12 26.81 64.22 -21.09
CA LYS A 12 27.59 63.00 -20.83
C LYS A 12 27.29 62.35 -19.47
N THR A 13 26.79 63.11 -18.50
CA THR A 13 26.43 62.59 -17.16
C THR A 13 25.04 61.96 -17.12
N PHE A 14 24.14 62.29 -18.04
CA PHE A 14 22.80 61.67 -18.09
C PHE A 14 22.77 60.32 -18.84
N LEU A 15 23.77 60.02 -19.68
CA LEU A 15 23.86 58.72 -20.36
C LEU A 15 24.54 57.62 -19.53
N VAL A 16 25.23 57.98 -18.43
CA VAL A 16 25.89 57.00 -17.55
C VAL A 16 24.94 56.48 -16.46
N LEU A 17 23.87 57.22 -16.13
CA LEU A 17 22.89 56.81 -15.12
C LEU A 17 21.73 55.95 -15.65
N VAL A 18 21.58 55.81 -16.98
CA VAL A 18 20.57 54.90 -17.58
C VAL A 18 21.15 53.52 -17.89
N CYS A 19 22.48 53.36 -17.94
CA CYS A 19 23.13 52.04 -18.12
C CYS A 19 23.36 51.25 -16.82
N ILE A 20 23.11 51.83 -15.65
CA ILE A 20 23.23 51.12 -14.35
C ILE A 20 21.89 50.54 -13.88
N ALA A 21 20.77 50.87 -14.55
CA ALA A 21 19.44 50.39 -14.19
C ALA A 21 18.98 49.10 -14.93
N ILE A 22 19.87 48.44 -15.70
CA ILE A 22 19.54 47.20 -16.45
C ILE A 22 20.24 45.95 -15.87
N THR A 23 21.11 46.08 -14.86
CA THR A 23 21.79 44.91 -14.25
C THR A 23 21.11 44.35 -12.99
N ALA A 24 19.97 44.90 -12.57
CA ALA A 24 19.21 44.39 -11.40
C ALA A 24 18.02 43.48 -11.77
N GLY A 25 17.99 42.94 -13.00
CA GLY A 25 16.90 42.13 -13.55
C GLY A 25 17.17 40.62 -13.68
N CYS A 26 18.26 40.10 -13.10
CA CYS A 26 18.53 38.66 -13.03
C CYS A 26 18.45 38.16 -11.59
N ALA A 27 17.30 38.32 -10.96
CA ALA A 27 17.00 37.59 -9.73
C ALA A 27 16.77 36.11 -10.09
N GLY A 28 17.85 35.34 -9.95
CA GLY A 28 17.86 33.92 -9.62
C GLY A 28 17.02 32.99 -10.49
N ILE A 29 17.61 32.45 -11.56
CA ILE A 29 17.44 31.01 -11.77
C ILE A 29 18.18 30.37 -10.59
N GLU A 30 17.47 30.07 -9.50
CA GLU A 30 17.98 29.16 -8.47
C GLU A 30 18.27 27.83 -9.16
N ARG A 31 19.51 27.64 -9.62
CA ARG A 31 20.03 26.30 -9.84
C ARG A 31 19.89 25.59 -8.50
N GLN A 32 19.12 24.50 -8.47
CA GLN A 32 19.06 23.60 -7.31
C GLN A 32 20.49 23.37 -6.80
N SER A 33 20.78 23.90 -5.62
CA SER A 33 22.09 23.73 -5.00
C SER A 33 22.25 22.24 -4.68
N LYS A 34 23.32 21.59 -5.12
CA LYS A 34 23.53 20.19 -4.74
C LYS A 34 23.69 20.07 -3.21
N PRO A 35 23.16 19.01 -2.58
CA PRO A 35 23.42 18.70 -1.18
C PRO A 35 24.94 18.62 -0.91
N ALA A 36 25.34 18.96 0.31
CA ALA A 36 26.72 18.78 0.73
C ALA A 36 27.10 17.30 0.73
N ALA A 37 28.36 16.98 0.39
CA ALA A 37 28.86 15.62 0.48
C ALA A 37 28.86 15.14 1.95
N VAL A 38 28.46 13.89 2.16
CA VAL A 38 28.40 13.25 3.49
C VAL A 38 29.20 11.95 3.42
N PRO A 39 30.05 11.65 4.41
CA PRO A 39 30.84 10.42 4.41
C PRO A 39 29.96 9.18 4.60
N GLU A 40 30.45 8.05 4.10
CA GLU A 40 29.89 6.73 4.38
C GLU A 40 30.37 6.22 5.75
N ILE A 41 29.46 5.59 6.50
CA ILE A 41 29.77 4.89 7.76
C ILE A 41 29.96 3.39 7.53
N HIS A 42 29.36 2.86 6.46
CA HIS A 42 29.53 1.52 5.91
C HIS A 42 29.40 1.62 4.39
N PRO A 43 29.94 0.68 3.59
CA PRO A 43 29.83 0.71 2.14
C PRO A 43 28.38 0.94 1.67
N GLY A 44 28.15 2.07 0.97
CA GLY A 44 26.84 2.49 0.46
C GLY A 44 25.88 3.15 1.47
N ILE A 45 26.21 3.15 2.76
CA ILE A 45 25.40 3.76 3.84
C ILE A 45 26.05 5.05 4.32
N LEU A 46 25.38 6.18 4.08
CA LEU A 46 25.84 7.51 4.54
C LEU A 46 25.68 7.67 6.05
N ALA A 47 26.49 8.55 6.64
CA ALA A 47 26.23 9.06 7.97
C ALA A 47 24.86 9.75 8.05
N GLY A 48 24.12 9.46 9.13
CA GLY A 48 22.84 10.11 9.43
C GLY A 48 22.99 11.59 9.81
N TYR A 49 21.89 12.18 10.28
CA TYR A 49 21.91 13.49 10.93
C TYR A 49 22.32 13.38 12.40
N LEU A 50 22.04 12.25 13.03
CA LEU A 50 22.33 12.03 14.44
C LEU A 50 23.64 11.27 14.61
N LYS A 51 24.39 11.67 15.63
CA LYS A 51 25.49 10.85 16.15
C LYS A 51 24.91 9.62 16.86
N PRO A 52 25.64 8.49 16.93
CA PRO A 52 25.15 7.26 17.57
C PRO A 52 24.57 7.45 18.97
N GLU A 53 25.20 8.29 19.81
CA GLU A 53 24.77 8.60 21.18
C GLU A 53 23.48 9.44 21.26
N MET A 54 23.06 10.06 20.15
CA MET A 54 21.85 10.87 20.06
C MET A 54 20.66 10.10 19.48
N LEU A 55 20.86 8.86 19.03
CA LEU A 55 19.78 8.01 18.53
C LEU A 55 18.82 7.63 19.67
N PRO A 56 17.51 7.55 19.42
CA PRO A 56 16.56 7.04 20.41
C PRO A 56 16.95 5.64 20.90
N ASN A 57 16.93 5.44 22.21
CA ASN A 57 17.28 4.16 22.84
C ASN A 57 16.09 3.19 22.77
N SER A 58 16.04 2.37 21.72
CA SER A 58 14.99 1.35 21.56
C SER A 58 14.79 0.47 22.78
N LEU A 59 15.86 0.04 23.47
CA LEU A 59 15.72 -0.83 24.64
C LEU A 59 14.96 -0.17 25.80
N ALA A 60 15.04 1.15 25.91
CA ALA A 60 14.31 1.90 26.94
C ALA A 60 12.88 2.26 26.53
N LEU A 61 12.56 2.22 25.22
CA LEU A 61 11.34 2.81 24.68
C LEU A 61 10.26 1.79 24.28
N ILE A 62 10.65 0.59 23.85
CA ILE A 62 9.71 -0.44 23.40
C ILE A 62 9.62 -1.58 24.43
N PRO A 63 8.47 -2.28 24.52
CA PRO A 63 8.35 -3.43 25.42
C PRO A 63 9.31 -4.57 24.99
N PRO A 64 9.55 -5.58 25.84
CA PRO A 64 10.19 -6.81 25.38
C PRO A 64 9.37 -7.48 24.25
N PRO A 65 10.01 -8.27 23.38
CA PRO A 65 9.28 -9.01 22.35
C PRO A 65 8.27 -9.98 22.99
N PRO A 66 7.19 -10.34 22.26
CA PRO A 66 6.18 -11.28 22.75
C PRO A 66 6.78 -12.55 23.34
N ALA A 67 6.37 -12.88 24.57
CA ALA A 67 6.83 -14.06 25.28
C ALA A 67 6.23 -15.35 24.68
N GLU A 68 6.92 -16.48 24.87
CA GLU A 68 6.40 -17.79 24.48
C GLU A 68 5.07 -18.09 25.19
N GLY A 69 4.09 -18.62 24.44
CA GLY A 69 2.74 -18.91 24.94
C GLY A 69 1.81 -17.68 25.09
N SER A 70 2.27 -16.47 24.78
CA SER A 70 1.42 -15.26 24.86
C SER A 70 0.47 -15.11 23.66
N ALA A 71 -0.67 -14.45 23.86
CA ALA A 71 -1.60 -14.11 22.79
C ALA A 71 -0.94 -13.22 21.70
N ALA A 72 0.00 -12.35 22.09
CA ALA A 72 0.75 -11.53 21.14
C ALA A 72 1.65 -12.37 20.22
N LEU A 73 2.28 -13.44 20.74
CA LEU A 73 3.03 -14.38 19.90
C LEU A 73 2.09 -15.20 19.01
N ALA A 74 0.91 -15.59 19.49
CA ALA A 74 -0.08 -16.28 18.66
C ALA A 74 -0.50 -15.43 17.45
N LEU A 75 -0.67 -14.11 17.63
CA LEU A 75 -0.92 -13.18 16.53
C LEU A 75 0.27 -13.10 15.56
N ASP A 76 1.51 -13.01 16.07
CA ASP A 76 2.72 -13.02 15.24
C ASP A 76 2.78 -14.26 14.33
N GLU A 77 2.47 -15.43 14.89
CA GLU A 77 2.46 -16.69 14.16
C GLU A 77 1.32 -16.79 13.16
N GLU A 78 0.13 -16.32 13.50
CA GLU A 78 -1.01 -16.25 12.57
C GLU A 78 -0.72 -15.34 11.39
N VAL A 79 -0.21 -14.13 11.64
CA VAL A 79 0.20 -13.20 10.58
C VAL A 79 1.31 -13.81 9.73
N SER A 80 2.28 -14.50 10.32
CA SER A 80 3.33 -15.21 9.57
C SER A 80 2.73 -16.30 8.66
N ARG A 81 1.85 -17.17 9.18
CA ARG A 81 1.19 -18.23 8.40
C ARG A 81 0.38 -17.66 7.23
N ASN A 82 -0.42 -16.62 7.47
CA ASN A 82 -1.24 -16.01 6.42
C ASN A 82 -0.39 -15.39 5.31
N ASN A 83 0.74 -14.76 5.67
CA ASN A 83 1.65 -14.14 4.71
C ASN A 83 2.45 -15.16 3.88
N LEU A 84 2.75 -16.35 4.42
CA LEU A 84 3.41 -17.42 3.67
C LEU A 84 2.58 -17.88 2.45
N ALA A 85 1.24 -17.81 2.54
CA ALA A 85 0.36 -18.11 1.41
C ALA A 85 0.53 -17.16 0.21
N LEU A 86 1.21 -16.02 0.40
CA LEU A 86 1.49 -15.07 -0.68
C LEU A 86 2.74 -15.42 -1.49
N ARG A 87 3.47 -16.50 -1.15
CA ARG A 87 4.67 -16.93 -1.86
C ARG A 87 4.43 -17.06 -3.37
N GLY A 88 5.34 -16.48 -4.17
CA GLY A 88 5.26 -16.50 -5.63
C GLY A 88 4.24 -15.55 -6.24
N SER A 89 3.43 -14.84 -5.43
CA SER A 89 2.51 -13.80 -5.91
C SER A 89 3.24 -12.50 -6.27
N LEU A 90 2.51 -11.57 -6.92
CA LEU A 90 2.99 -10.21 -7.14
C LEU A 90 3.36 -9.50 -5.83
N ARG A 91 2.63 -9.78 -4.75
CA ARG A 91 2.89 -9.19 -3.43
C ARG A 91 4.20 -9.67 -2.82
N TRP A 92 4.54 -10.94 -3.03
CA TRP A 92 5.83 -11.51 -2.63
C TRP A 92 6.99 -10.93 -3.44
N ASN A 93 6.80 -10.74 -4.75
CA ASN A 93 7.81 -10.11 -5.61
C ASN A 93 8.03 -8.64 -5.23
N LEU A 94 6.98 -7.91 -4.88
CA LEU A 94 7.11 -6.58 -4.30
C LEU A 94 7.83 -6.62 -2.95
N ALA A 95 7.57 -7.62 -2.10
CA ALA A 95 8.25 -7.76 -0.83
C ALA A 95 9.77 -7.97 -0.99
N ALA A 96 10.19 -8.73 -1.99
CA ALA A 96 11.60 -8.90 -2.34
C ALA A 96 12.22 -7.60 -2.84
N LYS A 97 11.51 -6.83 -3.68
CA LYS A 97 11.97 -5.50 -4.12
C LYS A 97 12.07 -4.50 -2.97
N ASP A 98 11.14 -4.55 -2.02
CA ASP A 98 11.14 -3.72 -0.81
C ASP A 98 12.24 -4.13 0.18
N ALA A 99 12.90 -5.26 -0.05
CA ALA A 99 14.04 -5.65 0.74
C ALA A 99 15.36 -5.00 0.30
N GLU A 100 15.38 -4.38 -0.87
CA GLU A 100 16.52 -3.62 -1.34
C GLU A 100 16.57 -2.24 -0.66
N LEU A 101 17.67 -2.00 0.07
CA LEU A 101 17.94 -0.72 0.76
C LEU A 101 19.14 0.02 0.18
N MET A 102 19.85 -0.57 -0.78
CA MET A 102 20.96 0.06 -1.46
C MET A 102 20.46 1.07 -2.49
N PHE A 103 21.20 2.17 -2.59
CA PHE A 103 20.95 3.23 -3.54
C PHE A 103 21.78 2.98 -4.81
N PRO A 104 21.22 3.21 -6.02
CA PRO A 104 20.03 4.02 -6.30
C PRO A 104 18.67 3.29 -6.22
N GLU A 105 18.62 1.97 -6.12
CA GLU A 105 17.39 1.17 -6.24
C GLU A 105 16.34 1.53 -5.17
N ALA A 106 16.78 1.69 -3.92
CA ALA A 106 15.92 2.01 -2.78
C ALA A 106 15.22 3.37 -2.91
N ALA A 107 15.82 4.33 -3.61
CA ALA A 107 15.26 5.67 -3.77
C ALA A 107 13.90 5.65 -4.46
N GLY A 108 13.73 4.75 -5.45
CA GLY A 108 12.50 4.67 -6.24
C GLY A 108 11.28 4.18 -5.46
N THR A 109 11.46 3.56 -4.29
CA THR A 109 10.42 2.85 -3.51
C THR A 109 9.14 3.66 -3.29
N PHE A 110 9.27 4.97 -3.08
CA PHE A 110 8.14 5.87 -2.81
C PHE A 110 7.76 6.73 -4.01
N SER A 111 8.43 6.61 -5.16
CA SER A 111 8.20 7.46 -6.32
C SER A 111 6.75 7.42 -6.82
N CYS A 112 6.11 6.24 -6.82
CA CYS A 112 4.71 6.10 -7.23
C CYS A 112 3.73 6.76 -6.27
N ALA A 113 3.93 6.59 -4.96
CA ALA A 113 3.10 7.23 -3.95
C ALA A 113 3.25 8.77 -3.99
N LEU A 114 4.49 9.25 -4.12
CA LEU A 114 4.84 10.67 -4.18
C LEU A 114 4.43 11.33 -5.52
N GLY A 115 4.35 10.54 -6.59
CA GLY A 115 3.94 10.97 -7.92
C GLY A 115 5.04 11.67 -8.74
N VAL A 116 6.30 11.56 -8.32
CA VAL A 116 7.49 12.20 -8.93
C VAL A 116 8.70 11.25 -8.85
N PRO A 117 9.75 11.44 -9.67
CA PRO A 117 10.95 10.61 -9.53
C PRO A 117 11.69 10.94 -8.22
N ILE A 118 12.37 9.95 -7.65
CA ILE A 118 13.34 10.16 -6.58
C ILE A 118 14.70 9.66 -7.07
N THR A 119 15.54 10.58 -7.56
CA THR A 119 16.85 10.27 -8.15
C THR A 119 17.89 11.29 -7.72
N GLU A 120 19.17 10.92 -7.84
CA GLU A 120 20.29 11.84 -7.55
C GLU A 120 20.33 13.05 -8.50
N GLN A 121 19.80 12.90 -9.71
CA GLN A 121 19.86 13.92 -10.76
C GLN A 121 18.68 14.90 -10.69
N GLU A 122 17.44 14.38 -10.59
CA GLU A 122 16.23 15.20 -10.66
C GLU A 122 15.79 15.71 -9.29
N THR A 123 16.07 14.93 -8.24
CA THR A 123 15.67 15.25 -6.86
C THR A 123 16.80 14.99 -5.86
N PRO A 124 17.96 15.63 -6.01
CA PRO A 124 19.12 15.39 -5.16
C PRO A 124 18.86 15.59 -3.66
N HIS A 125 17.99 16.53 -3.25
CA HIS A 125 17.71 16.78 -1.83
C HIS A 125 16.82 15.69 -1.21
N LEU A 126 15.77 15.28 -1.93
CA LEU A 126 14.95 14.12 -1.55
C LEU A 126 15.81 12.87 -1.44
N TYR A 127 16.67 12.64 -2.45
CA TYR A 127 17.60 11.51 -2.48
C TYR A 127 18.53 11.51 -1.25
N MET A 128 19.11 12.66 -0.91
CA MET A 128 19.98 12.82 0.26
C MET A 128 19.24 12.60 1.58
N LEU A 129 18.02 13.13 1.73
CA LEU A 129 17.19 12.88 2.92
C LEU A 129 16.97 11.40 3.15
N LEU A 130 16.59 10.64 2.11
CA LEU A 130 16.35 9.21 2.24
C LEU A 130 17.64 8.47 2.62
N ARG A 131 18.77 8.79 1.98
CA ARG A 131 20.07 8.15 2.27
C ARG A 131 20.52 8.34 3.71
N ARG A 132 20.42 9.56 4.25
CA ARG A 132 20.89 9.87 5.61
C ARG A 132 19.94 9.33 6.66
N THR A 133 18.63 9.50 6.45
CA THR A 133 17.62 9.04 7.41
C THR A 133 17.50 7.51 7.47
N LEU A 134 17.99 6.80 6.45
CA LEU A 134 18.19 5.34 6.53
C LEU A 134 19.04 4.97 7.74
N ALA A 135 20.19 5.63 7.93
CA ALA A 135 21.07 5.36 9.05
C ALA A 135 20.42 5.75 10.38
N ASP A 136 19.80 6.93 10.47
CA ASP A 136 19.15 7.39 11.71
C ASP A 136 18.02 6.44 12.16
N ALA A 137 17.15 6.03 11.23
CA ALA A 137 16.02 5.16 11.55
C ALA A 137 16.45 3.72 11.79
N GLY A 138 17.30 3.16 10.91
CA GLY A 138 17.77 1.78 11.03
C GLY A 138 18.58 1.55 12.31
N LEU A 139 19.54 2.44 12.60
CA LEU A 139 20.43 2.30 13.76
C LEU A 139 19.70 2.53 15.10
N SER A 140 18.60 3.29 15.13
CA SER A 140 17.80 3.49 16.35
C SER A 140 17.28 2.17 16.96
N THR A 141 17.17 1.12 16.16
CA THR A 141 16.66 -0.19 16.58
C THR A 141 17.68 -1.06 17.33
N TYR A 142 18.98 -0.73 17.30
CA TYR A 142 20.02 -1.68 17.65
C TYR A 142 20.18 -1.95 19.16
N THR A 143 19.84 -1.01 20.04
CA THR A 143 19.93 -1.28 21.49
C THR A 143 19.01 -2.42 21.92
N ALA A 144 17.78 -2.48 21.39
CA ALA A 144 16.86 -3.59 21.63
C ALA A 144 17.28 -4.87 20.88
N LYS A 145 17.68 -4.76 19.60
CA LYS A 145 18.16 -5.92 18.80
C LYS A 145 19.31 -6.64 19.49
N ASN A 146 20.31 -5.89 19.95
CA ASN A 146 21.50 -6.44 20.61
C ASN A 146 21.15 -7.10 21.94
N LYS A 147 20.17 -6.58 22.67
CA LYS A 147 19.71 -7.15 23.94
C LYS A 147 18.91 -8.43 23.75
N TYR A 148 17.92 -8.42 22.87
CA TYR A 148 16.92 -9.50 22.79
C TYR A 148 17.32 -10.62 21.84
N GLN A 149 18.08 -10.32 20.76
CA GLN A 149 18.51 -11.32 19.77
C GLN A 149 17.37 -12.28 19.34
N ARG A 150 16.16 -11.74 19.17
CA ARG A 150 14.96 -12.52 18.86
C ARG A 150 15.15 -13.28 17.55
N LYS A 151 14.87 -14.58 17.54
CA LYS A 151 14.89 -15.39 16.31
C LYS A 151 13.80 -14.91 15.33
N ARG A 152 14.13 -14.90 14.05
CA ARG A 152 13.23 -14.52 12.95
C ARG A 152 12.22 -15.62 12.62
N PRO A 153 11.12 -15.32 11.91
CA PRO A 153 10.13 -16.32 11.50
C PRO A 153 10.72 -17.52 10.75
N PHE A 154 11.50 -17.30 9.69
CA PHE A 154 12.13 -18.37 8.91
C PHE A 154 13.04 -19.31 9.73
N MET A 155 13.60 -18.82 10.85
CA MET A 155 14.43 -19.62 11.75
C MET A 155 13.61 -20.53 12.68
N LYS A 156 12.30 -20.27 12.80
CA LYS A 156 11.37 -21.01 13.66
C LYS A 156 10.47 -21.93 12.83
N ASN A 157 9.93 -21.44 11.71
CA ASN A 157 9.05 -22.22 10.84
C ASN A 157 9.78 -23.00 9.74
N ASN A 158 11.08 -22.74 9.51
CA ASN A 158 11.91 -23.34 8.46
C ASN A 158 11.37 -23.14 7.03
N GLU A 159 10.57 -22.10 6.81
CA GLU A 159 10.02 -21.74 5.51
C GLU A 159 10.91 -20.71 4.79
N PRO A 160 11.06 -20.79 3.45
CA PRO A 160 11.85 -19.84 2.66
C PRO A 160 11.50 -18.37 2.91
N THR A 161 12.53 -17.52 2.81
CA THR A 161 12.37 -16.06 2.72
C THR A 161 12.29 -15.60 1.26
N CYS A 162 11.88 -14.34 1.04
CA CYS A 162 11.90 -13.74 -0.29
C CYS A 162 13.29 -13.22 -0.71
N THR A 163 14.30 -13.33 0.17
CA THR A 163 15.69 -12.91 -0.03
C THR A 163 16.65 -13.98 0.55
N PRO A 164 16.76 -15.15 -0.09
CA PRO A 164 17.53 -16.28 0.45
C PRO A 164 19.01 -15.94 0.69
N ASP A 165 19.61 -15.10 -0.16
CA ASP A 165 21.02 -14.71 -0.07
C ASP A 165 21.34 -13.88 1.20
N GLU A 166 20.33 -13.21 1.76
CA GLU A 166 20.45 -12.40 2.99
C GLU A 166 20.40 -13.27 4.25
N GLU A 167 19.87 -14.50 4.19
CA GLU A 167 19.51 -15.23 5.41
C GLU A 167 20.72 -15.56 6.30
N ALA A 168 21.91 -15.74 5.72
CA ALA A 168 23.13 -16.00 6.49
C ALA A 168 23.50 -14.82 7.38
N HIS A 169 23.30 -13.59 6.89
CA HIS A 169 23.45 -12.37 7.67
C HIS A 169 22.31 -12.23 8.69
N LEU A 170 21.05 -12.40 8.25
CA LEU A 170 19.87 -12.22 9.09
C LEU A 170 19.80 -13.18 10.29
N ARG A 171 20.38 -14.38 10.20
CA ARG A 171 20.50 -15.31 11.35
C ARG A 171 21.36 -14.75 12.50
N LYS A 172 22.21 -13.76 12.22
CA LYS A 172 23.12 -13.10 13.18
C LYS A 172 22.64 -11.71 13.63
N ASP A 173 21.52 -11.23 13.07
CA ASP A 173 20.91 -9.94 13.44
C ASP A 173 19.51 -10.16 14.04
N GLY A 174 19.31 -9.68 15.27
CA GLY A 174 18.07 -9.87 16.02
C GLY A 174 16.83 -9.32 15.30
N SER A 175 15.71 -10.04 15.40
CA SER A 175 14.47 -9.68 14.69
C SER A 175 13.78 -8.42 15.24
N TYR A 176 13.94 -8.12 16.54
CA TYR A 176 13.09 -7.16 17.24
C TYR A 176 13.84 -5.89 17.71
N PRO A 177 13.35 -4.69 17.37
CA PRO A 177 12.31 -4.39 16.39
C PRO A 177 12.87 -4.43 14.94
N SER A 178 12.01 -4.29 13.94
CA SER A 178 12.44 -4.30 12.54
C SER A 178 13.08 -2.98 12.11
N GLY A 179 14.40 -3.00 11.85
CA GLY A 179 15.15 -1.86 11.31
C GLY A 179 14.71 -1.47 9.89
N HIS A 180 14.43 -2.45 9.02
CA HIS A 180 13.88 -2.19 7.68
C HIS A 180 12.53 -1.47 7.75
N THR A 181 11.67 -1.88 8.69
CA THR A 181 10.39 -1.19 8.89
C THR A 181 10.59 0.22 9.42
N ALA A 182 11.54 0.42 10.34
CA ALA A 182 11.88 1.76 10.81
C ALA A 182 12.33 2.67 9.65
N ILE A 183 13.15 2.17 8.73
CA ILE A 183 13.58 2.94 7.55
C ILE A 183 12.39 3.34 6.68
N GLY A 184 11.57 2.36 6.26
CA GLY A 184 10.43 2.64 5.39
C GLY A 184 9.38 3.56 6.02
N TRP A 185 9.12 3.42 7.32
CA TRP A 185 8.17 4.28 8.03
C TRP A 185 8.74 5.69 8.24
N ALA A 186 10.04 5.83 8.54
CA ALA A 186 10.68 7.14 8.65
C ALA A 186 10.63 7.90 7.31
N TRP A 187 10.94 7.22 6.21
CA TRP A 187 10.80 7.79 4.87
C TRP A 187 9.37 8.23 4.58
N ALA A 188 8.38 7.40 4.91
CA ALA A 188 6.97 7.78 4.72
C ALA A 188 6.56 9.01 5.52
N LEU A 189 6.96 9.12 6.78
CA LEU A 189 6.67 10.30 7.62
C LEU A 189 7.31 11.57 7.04
N ILE A 190 8.59 11.51 6.69
CA ILE A 190 9.32 12.66 6.12
C ILE A 190 8.70 13.08 4.77
N LEU A 191 8.42 12.12 3.90
CA LEU A 191 7.81 12.38 2.59
C LEU A 191 6.38 12.90 2.71
N SER A 192 5.61 12.48 3.72
CA SER A 192 4.26 13.01 3.98
C SER A 192 4.28 14.48 4.41
N GLU A 193 5.35 14.91 5.10
CA GLU A 193 5.55 16.33 5.40
C GLU A 193 5.95 17.14 4.16
N ILE A 194 6.67 16.52 3.22
CA ILE A 194 7.09 17.15 1.97
C ILE A 194 5.92 17.30 0.99
N ALA A 195 5.05 16.30 0.91
CA ALA A 195 3.93 16.22 -0.02
C ALA A 195 2.60 15.99 0.73
N PRO A 196 2.07 17.01 1.43
CA PRO A 196 0.85 16.85 2.23
C PRO A 196 -0.38 16.49 1.39
N ASP A 197 -0.43 16.88 0.11
CA ASP A 197 -1.48 16.49 -0.85
C ASP A 197 -1.43 15.00 -1.23
N ARG A 198 -0.36 14.30 -0.86
CA ARG A 198 -0.12 12.87 -1.12
C ARG A 198 0.07 12.06 0.16
N ALA A 199 -0.16 12.66 1.33
CA ALA A 199 0.17 12.07 2.63
C ALA A 199 -0.40 10.66 2.80
N ASP A 200 -1.69 10.45 2.54
CA ASP A 200 -2.33 9.14 2.71
C ASP A 200 -1.72 8.06 1.80
N ALA A 201 -1.43 8.41 0.54
CA ALA A 201 -0.80 7.47 -0.40
C ALA A 201 0.63 7.09 0.05
N VAL A 202 1.39 8.08 0.53
CA VAL A 202 2.75 7.88 1.05
C VAL A 202 2.75 7.05 2.33
N LEU A 203 1.86 7.35 3.28
CA LEU A 203 1.72 6.62 4.53
C LEU A 203 1.24 5.18 4.28
N ALA A 204 0.28 4.97 3.39
CA ALA A 204 -0.15 3.64 2.97
C ALA A 204 1.01 2.83 2.37
N ARG A 205 1.84 3.46 1.53
CA ARG A 205 3.03 2.82 0.96
C ARG A 205 4.06 2.46 2.04
N GLY A 206 4.28 3.34 3.01
CA GLY A 206 5.16 3.08 4.16
C GLY A 206 4.68 1.93 5.03
N ARG A 207 3.36 1.84 5.27
CA ARG A 207 2.76 0.71 5.97
C ARG A 207 3.04 -0.60 5.24
N ALA A 208 2.80 -0.62 3.93
CA ALA A 208 3.02 -1.78 3.07
C ALA A 208 4.49 -2.19 2.97
N PHE A 209 5.42 -1.23 2.99
CA PHE A 209 6.87 -1.50 3.02
C PHE A 209 7.28 -2.25 4.30
N GLY A 210 6.73 -1.87 5.46
CA GLY A 210 6.91 -2.62 6.70
C GLY A 210 6.31 -4.04 6.61
N GLU A 211 5.10 -4.15 6.08
CA GLU A 211 4.40 -5.44 5.90
C GLU A 211 5.11 -6.37 4.91
N SER A 212 5.86 -5.82 3.95
CA SER A 212 6.72 -6.61 3.06
C SER A 212 7.69 -7.48 3.87
N ARG A 213 8.07 -7.08 5.09
CA ARG A 213 8.93 -7.88 5.97
C ARG A 213 8.21 -9.08 6.60
N ASN A 214 6.90 -8.99 6.81
CA ASN A 214 6.07 -10.13 7.18
C ASN A 214 5.89 -11.08 5.98
N VAL A 215 5.55 -10.53 4.82
CA VAL A 215 5.43 -11.29 3.55
C VAL A 215 6.71 -12.05 3.26
N CYS A 216 7.87 -11.41 3.43
CA CYS A 216 9.17 -12.01 3.17
C CYS A 216 9.63 -13.04 4.23
N ASN A 217 8.81 -13.32 5.26
CA ASN A 217 9.11 -14.27 6.34
C ASN A 217 10.37 -13.93 7.18
N VAL A 218 10.75 -12.65 7.26
CA VAL A 218 12.00 -12.20 7.94
C VAL A 218 11.76 -11.41 9.23
N HIS A 219 10.53 -10.96 9.46
CA HIS A 219 10.11 -10.26 10.68
C HIS A 219 8.70 -10.67 11.11
N TRP A 220 8.49 -10.74 12.43
CA TRP A 220 7.20 -10.96 13.05
C TRP A 220 6.32 -9.70 12.97
N HIS A 221 5.02 -9.83 13.23
CA HIS A 221 4.10 -8.69 13.20
C HIS A 221 4.49 -7.63 14.23
N SER A 222 4.80 -8.04 15.47
CA SER A 222 5.23 -7.15 16.54
C SER A 222 6.55 -6.44 16.22
N ASP A 223 7.48 -7.09 15.50
CA ASP A 223 8.74 -6.46 15.07
C ASP A 223 8.46 -5.27 14.14
N VAL A 224 7.48 -5.42 13.25
CA VAL A 224 7.06 -4.39 12.28
C VAL A 224 6.32 -3.26 13.01
N VAL A 225 5.42 -3.58 13.93
CA VAL A 225 4.71 -2.57 14.76
C VAL A 225 5.72 -1.69 15.52
N GLU A 226 6.65 -2.30 16.23
CA GLU A 226 7.63 -1.57 17.05
C GLU A 226 8.73 -0.91 16.19
N GLY A 227 8.98 -1.42 14.99
CA GLY A 227 9.79 -0.75 13.98
C GLY A 227 9.19 0.60 13.55
N ARG A 228 7.86 0.68 13.38
CA ARG A 228 7.16 1.94 13.07
C ARG A 228 7.26 2.92 14.23
N PHE A 229 7.11 2.46 15.47
CA PHE A 229 7.27 3.30 16.65
C PHE A 229 8.68 3.91 16.72
N MET A 230 9.73 3.08 16.53
CA MET A 230 11.11 3.57 16.54
C MET A 230 11.41 4.55 15.41
N ALA A 231 10.79 4.37 14.23
CA ALA A 231 10.88 5.36 13.17
C ALA A 231 10.32 6.71 13.59
N ALA A 232 9.12 6.74 14.21
CA ALA A 232 8.50 7.98 14.66
C ALA A 232 9.38 8.69 15.70
N ALA A 233 9.98 7.93 16.63
CA ALA A 233 10.96 8.46 17.59
C ALA A 233 12.20 9.05 16.90
N ALA A 234 12.76 8.35 15.91
CA ALA A 234 13.92 8.82 15.14
C ALA A 234 13.58 10.08 14.33
N VAL A 235 12.43 10.10 13.64
CA VAL A 235 11.93 11.26 12.90
C VAL A 235 11.76 12.46 13.83
N ALA A 236 11.08 12.29 14.97
CA ALA A 236 10.94 13.36 15.96
C ALA A 236 12.31 13.90 16.42
N ARG A 237 13.29 13.01 16.63
CA ARG A 237 14.64 13.40 17.05
C ARG A 237 15.40 14.15 15.95
N VAL A 238 15.39 13.70 14.69
CA VAL A 238 16.12 14.40 13.59
C VAL A 238 15.56 15.80 13.33
N HIS A 239 14.29 16.07 13.62
CA HIS A 239 13.70 17.41 13.47
C HIS A 239 14.35 18.48 14.38
N ALA A 240 15.01 18.07 15.46
CA ALA A 240 15.79 18.99 16.30
C ALA A 240 17.18 19.32 15.70
N ASP A 241 17.61 18.62 14.65
CA ASP A 241 18.87 18.89 13.96
C ASP A 241 18.70 20.01 12.89
N PRO A 242 19.55 21.06 12.91
CA PRO A 242 19.45 22.14 11.93
C PRO A 242 19.79 21.72 10.50
N ALA A 243 20.70 20.75 10.29
CA ALA A 243 21.04 20.30 8.95
C ALA A 243 19.89 19.48 8.34
N PHE A 244 19.20 18.67 9.14
CA PHE A 244 17.99 17.98 8.69
C PHE A 244 16.91 18.96 8.25
N ARG A 245 16.60 19.99 9.06
CA ARG A 245 15.59 21.00 8.70
C ARG A 245 15.95 21.79 7.45
N ALA A 246 17.23 22.08 7.23
CA ALA A 246 17.71 22.73 6.01
C ALA A 246 17.50 21.84 4.78
N GLU A 247 17.87 20.56 4.85
CA GLU A 247 17.67 19.60 3.76
C GLU A 247 16.18 19.37 3.48
N LEU A 248 15.35 19.25 4.53
CA LEU A 248 13.90 19.12 4.42
C LEU A 248 13.26 20.32 3.70
N LYS A 249 13.71 21.55 4.03
CA LYS A 249 13.27 22.76 3.34
C LYS A 249 13.65 22.74 1.86
N ALA A 250 14.88 22.32 1.55
CA ALA A 250 15.35 22.23 0.16
C ALA A 250 14.57 21.15 -0.63
N ALA A 251 14.31 20.00 -0.03
CA ALA A 251 13.51 18.93 -0.62
C ALA A 251 12.04 19.35 -0.88
N LYS A 252 11.43 20.18 -0.02
CA LYS A 252 10.11 20.77 -0.26
C LYS A 252 10.08 21.67 -1.50
N ALA A 253 11.08 22.55 -1.64
CA ALA A 253 11.21 23.41 -2.81
C ALA A 253 11.45 22.60 -4.10
N GLU A 254 12.30 21.58 -4.00
CA GLU A 254 12.57 20.62 -5.07
C GLU A 254 11.32 19.84 -5.50
N TYR A 255 10.55 19.30 -4.53
CA TYR A 255 9.28 18.60 -4.80
C TYR A 255 8.30 19.49 -5.59
N ALA A 256 8.12 20.74 -5.16
CA ALA A 256 7.26 21.70 -5.85
C ALA A 256 7.73 21.97 -7.29
N SER A 257 9.05 22.08 -7.49
CA SER A 257 9.66 22.27 -8.82
C SER A 257 9.41 21.08 -9.75
N VAL A 258 9.67 19.85 -9.29
CA VAL A 258 9.48 18.65 -10.13
C VAL A 258 8.00 18.35 -10.42
N ARG A 259 7.09 18.68 -9.49
CA ARG A 259 5.63 18.63 -9.72
C ARG A 259 5.22 19.59 -10.84
N THR A 260 5.72 20.82 -10.82
CA THR A 260 5.45 21.83 -11.85
C THR A 260 5.96 21.40 -13.23
N LYS A 261 7.12 20.73 -13.27
CA LYS A 261 7.70 20.16 -14.50
C LYS A 261 6.97 18.92 -15.01
N GLY A 262 6.05 18.35 -14.22
CA GLY A 262 5.31 17.13 -14.60
C GLY A 262 6.18 15.88 -14.69
N LEU A 263 7.32 15.84 -13.99
CA LEU A 263 8.20 14.67 -13.99
C LEU A 263 7.46 13.45 -13.42
N LYS A 264 7.77 12.27 -13.94
CA LYS A 264 7.06 11.02 -13.64
C LYS A 264 7.85 10.10 -12.71
N PRO A 265 7.16 9.26 -11.92
CA PRO A 265 7.81 8.22 -11.11
C PRO A 265 8.77 7.34 -11.92
N THR A 266 9.77 6.78 -11.24
CA THR A 266 10.79 5.91 -11.86
C THR A 266 10.43 4.42 -11.86
N ARG A 267 9.27 4.06 -11.33
CA ARG A 267 8.78 2.68 -11.22
C ARG A 267 7.48 2.50 -12.01
N ASP A 268 7.17 1.24 -12.32
CA ASP A 268 5.86 0.85 -12.82
C ASP A 268 4.82 0.93 -11.70
N CYS A 269 4.08 2.03 -11.68
CA CYS A 269 3.09 2.29 -10.64
C CYS A 269 1.83 1.43 -10.77
N GLN A 270 1.52 0.91 -11.97
CA GLN A 270 0.40 -0.01 -12.13
C GLN A 270 0.77 -1.37 -11.54
N ALA A 271 1.95 -1.90 -11.87
CA ALA A 271 2.42 -3.15 -11.30
C ALA A 271 2.59 -3.08 -9.78
N GLU A 272 3.05 -1.94 -9.23
CA GLU A 272 3.10 -1.73 -7.79
C GLU A 272 1.70 -1.69 -7.17
N ALA A 273 0.74 -0.99 -7.78
CA ALA A 273 -0.65 -0.96 -7.33
C ALA A 273 -1.30 -2.35 -7.37
N ASP A 274 -1.06 -3.14 -8.41
CA ASP A 274 -1.56 -4.51 -8.54
C ASP A 274 -0.99 -5.41 -7.45
N ALA A 275 0.32 -5.31 -7.17
CA ALA A 275 0.97 -6.04 -6.08
C ALA A 275 0.46 -5.62 -4.69
N LEU A 276 0.16 -4.33 -4.49
CA LEU A 276 -0.41 -3.80 -3.25
C LEU A 276 -1.91 -4.10 -3.12
N SER A 277 -2.62 -4.33 -4.22
CA SER A 277 -4.04 -4.70 -4.19
C SER A 277 -4.26 -6.05 -3.51
N HIS A 278 -3.29 -6.96 -3.58
CA HIS A 278 -3.25 -8.22 -2.84
C HIS A 278 -3.04 -8.02 -1.31
N ASN A 279 -2.59 -6.83 -0.91
CA ASN A 279 -2.48 -6.36 0.48
C ASN A 279 -3.68 -5.50 0.90
N SER A 280 -4.64 -5.23 0.00
CA SER A 280 -5.96 -4.80 0.43
C SER A 280 -6.47 -5.97 1.25
N GLN A 281 -6.70 -5.73 2.54
CA GLN A 281 -7.45 -6.69 3.32
C GLN A 281 -8.63 -7.18 2.48
N PRO A 282 -8.89 -8.50 2.43
CA PRO A 282 -10.20 -8.92 2.04
C PRO A 282 -11.17 -8.07 2.86
N LEU A 283 -12.13 -7.40 2.22
CA LEU A 283 -13.01 -6.48 2.93
C LEU A 283 -13.68 -7.26 4.06
N ASP A 284 -13.20 -7.12 5.29
CA ASP A 284 -13.96 -7.53 6.45
C ASP A 284 -15.00 -6.42 6.62
N GLY A 285 -16.22 -6.69 6.18
CA GLY A 285 -17.24 -5.66 6.06
C GLY A 285 -18.47 -6.11 5.30
N GLU A 286 -19.43 -5.22 5.15
CA GLU A 286 -20.64 -5.47 4.36
C GLU A 286 -20.39 -5.03 2.90
N ALA A 287 -20.61 -5.95 1.95
CA ALA A 287 -20.61 -5.60 0.54
C ALA A 287 -21.88 -4.83 0.20
N GLU A 288 -21.73 -3.67 -0.42
CA GLU A 288 -22.85 -2.85 -0.87
C GLU A 288 -23.67 -3.60 -1.94
N ILE A 289 -24.97 -3.72 -1.71
CA ILE A 289 -25.93 -4.27 -2.67
C ILE A 289 -26.36 -3.13 -3.59
N LEU A 290 -25.90 -3.18 -4.84
CA LEU A 290 -26.16 -2.14 -5.85
C LEU A 290 -27.54 -2.29 -6.48
N GLN A 291 -27.95 -3.53 -6.72
CA GLN A 291 -29.24 -3.88 -7.31
C GLN A 291 -29.74 -5.18 -6.68
N SER A 292 -31.05 -5.38 -6.61
CA SER A 292 -31.64 -6.59 -6.03
C SER A 292 -32.97 -6.95 -6.69
N TRP A 293 -33.21 -8.25 -6.88
CA TRP A 293 -34.44 -8.78 -7.45
C TRP A 293 -34.89 -10.04 -6.74
N GLN A 294 -36.21 -10.25 -6.69
CA GLN A 294 -36.83 -11.46 -6.15
C GLN A 294 -37.86 -11.99 -7.15
N GLY A 295 -38.00 -13.30 -7.22
CA GLY A 295 -38.89 -13.94 -8.19
C GLY A 295 -38.99 -15.44 -8.01
N ASP A 296 -39.77 -16.05 -8.90
CA ASP A 296 -39.86 -17.49 -9.04
C ASP A 296 -38.86 -17.92 -10.12
N TYR A 297 -38.10 -18.99 -9.86
CA TYR A 297 -37.19 -19.58 -10.82
C TYR A 297 -37.64 -21.02 -11.14
N PRO A 298 -37.88 -21.38 -12.42
CA PRO A 298 -38.35 -22.71 -12.77
C PRO A 298 -37.31 -23.80 -12.46
N VAL A 299 -37.75 -24.90 -11.84
CA VAL A 299 -36.88 -26.07 -11.55
C VAL A 299 -36.32 -26.66 -12.83
N ALA A 300 -37.11 -26.65 -13.91
CA ALA A 300 -36.70 -27.14 -15.23
C ALA A 300 -35.52 -26.35 -15.84
N GLN A 301 -35.19 -25.16 -15.33
CA GLN A 301 -34.15 -24.27 -15.86
C GLN A 301 -32.89 -24.24 -14.97
N PHE A 302 -32.74 -25.17 -14.03
CA PHE A 302 -31.54 -25.25 -13.17
C PHE A 302 -30.25 -25.53 -13.94
N GLU A 303 -30.34 -26.08 -15.15
CA GLU A 303 -29.18 -26.28 -16.03
C GLU A 303 -28.50 -24.98 -16.48
N LEU A 304 -29.24 -23.86 -16.49
CA LEU A 304 -28.70 -22.53 -16.78
C LEU A 304 -27.87 -21.96 -15.62
N LEU A 305 -28.01 -22.49 -14.40
CA LEU A 305 -27.13 -22.12 -13.30
C LEU A 305 -25.72 -22.70 -13.54
N PRO A 306 -24.66 -22.03 -13.04
CA PRO A 306 -23.28 -22.50 -13.17
C PRO A 306 -23.14 -23.96 -12.74
N GLU A 307 -22.49 -24.77 -13.56
CA GLU A 307 -22.48 -26.24 -13.45
C GLU A 307 -22.08 -26.74 -12.05
N ASN A 308 -21.04 -26.16 -11.46
CA ASN A 308 -20.53 -26.52 -10.14
C ASN A 308 -21.35 -25.95 -8.96
N GLN A 309 -22.44 -25.23 -9.23
CA GLN A 309 -23.28 -24.55 -8.23
C GLN A 309 -24.76 -24.99 -8.29
N ARG A 310 -25.14 -25.86 -9.24
CA ARG A 310 -26.55 -26.26 -9.46
C ARG A 310 -27.20 -26.89 -8.25
N GLU A 311 -26.46 -27.64 -7.44
CA GLU A 311 -26.98 -28.27 -6.21
C GLU A 311 -26.97 -27.33 -4.99
N GLN A 312 -26.40 -26.13 -5.14
CA GLN A 312 -26.21 -25.19 -4.04
C GLN A 312 -27.41 -24.26 -3.91
N GLY A 313 -27.74 -23.91 -2.66
CA GLY A 313 -28.75 -22.89 -2.36
C GLY A 313 -28.22 -21.47 -2.52
N ILE A 314 -26.90 -21.30 -2.48
CA ILE A 314 -26.21 -20.01 -2.61
C ILE A 314 -25.13 -20.14 -3.68
N GLY A 315 -24.98 -19.13 -4.53
CA GLY A 315 -23.93 -19.11 -5.55
C GLY A 315 -23.74 -17.74 -6.18
N PHE A 316 -22.98 -17.71 -7.27
CA PHE A 316 -22.71 -16.51 -8.05
C PHE A 316 -22.70 -16.73 -9.55
N ILE A 317 -22.89 -15.63 -10.27
CA ILE A 317 -22.75 -15.49 -11.72
C ILE A 317 -21.72 -14.39 -11.95
N ASP A 318 -20.72 -14.65 -12.80
CA ASP A 318 -19.58 -13.77 -13.02
C ASP A 318 -19.37 -13.38 -14.49
N ASP A 319 -20.36 -13.66 -15.34
CA ASP A 319 -20.36 -13.33 -16.76
C ASP A 319 -21.77 -12.97 -17.27
N ALA A 320 -21.80 -12.17 -18.33
CA ALA A 320 -23.04 -11.62 -18.88
C ALA A 320 -23.87 -12.65 -19.64
N GLU A 321 -23.25 -13.66 -20.26
CA GLU A 321 -23.94 -14.67 -21.08
C GLU A 321 -24.77 -15.59 -20.17
N THR A 322 -24.16 -16.11 -19.11
CA THR A 322 -24.84 -16.90 -18.08
C THR A 322 -25.94 -16.10 -17.41
N PHE A 323 -25.68 -14.83 -17.06
CA PHE A 323 -26.69 -13.97 -16.43
C PHE A 323 -27.89 -13.72 -17.33
N ALA A 324 -27.68 -13.49 -18.64
CA ALA A 324 -28.76 -13.28 -19.61
C ALA A 324 -29.69 -14.51 -19.68
N GLY A 325 -29.13 -15.72 -19.81
CA GLY A 325 -29.94 -16.94 -19.84
C GLY A 325 -30.75 -17.16 -18.55
N ILE A 326 -30.13 -16.94 -17.39
CA ILE A 326 -30.82 -17.01 -16.09
C ILE A 326 -31.92 -15.94 -16.00
N TRP A 327 -31.65 -14.73 -16.48
CA TRP A 327 -32.61 -13.61 -16.41
C TRP A 327 -33.87 -13.89 -17.22
N GLU A 328 -33.75 -14.45 -18.43
CA GLU A 328 -34.90 -14.79 -19.27
C GLU A 328 -35.83 -15.81 -18.58
N ALA A 329 -35.27 -16.79 -17.85
CA ALA A 329 -36.05 -17.74 -17.07
C ALA A 329 -36.62 -17.14 -15.77
N PHE A 330 -35.89 -16.22 -15.14
CA PHE A 330 -36.25 -15.61 -13.86
C PHE A 330 -37.28 -14.47 -13.97
N LYS A 331 -37.19 -13.68 -15.05
CA LYS A 331 -38.01 -12.49 -15.35
C LYS A 331 -38.41 -12.47 -16.83
N PRO A 332 -39.25 -13.43 -17.26
CA PRO A 332 -39.61 -13.57 -18.67
C PRO A 332 -40.31 -12.32 -19.19
N GLY A 333 -39.78 -11.76 -20.29
CA GLY A 333 -40.31 -10.57 -20.94
C GLY A 333 -39.85 -9.24 -20.34
N GLU A 334 -39.04 -9.24 -19.27
CA GLU A 334 -38.39 -8.04 -18.75
C GLU A 334 -37.04 -7.80 -19.43
N ALA A 335 -36.65 -6.53 -19.59
CA ALA A 335 -35.35 -6.17 -20.14
C ALA A 335 -34.21 -6.66 -19.22
N ILE A 336 -33.14 -7.21 -19.81
CA ILE A 336 -31.97 -7.70 -19.08
C ILE A 336 -31.21 -6.51 -18.48
N PRO A 337 -30.95 -6.48 -17.16
CA PRO A 337 -30.16 -5.43 -16.54
C PRO A 337 -28.74 -5.38 -17.08
N GLU A 338 -28.26 -4.17 -17.39
CA GLU A 338 -26.85 -3.96 -17.72
C GLU A 338 -25.98 -4.04 -16.46
N ILE A 339 -25.02 -4.97 -16.45
CA ILE A 339 -24.10 -5.20 -15.34
C ILE A 339 -22.67 -5.26 -15.89
N ASP A 340 -21.80 -4.41 -15.34
CA ASP A 340 -20.36 -4.53 -15.59
C ASP A 340 -19.77 -5.67 -14.75
N PHE A 341 -19.64 -6.85 -15.36
CA PHE A 341 -19.07 -8.04 -14.71
C PHE A 341 -17.55 -7.96 -14.47
N THR A 342 -16.86 -6.95 -14.99
CA THR A 342 -15.44 -6.71 -14.64
C THR A 342 -15.35 -6.12 -13.24
N ALA A 343 -16.28 -5.25 -12.86
CA ALA A 343 -16.34 -4.61 -11.55
C ALA A 343 -17.27 -5.31 -10.55
N ASN A 344 -18.26 -6.09 -11.02
CA ASN A 344 -19.34 -6.63 -10.19
C ASN A 344 -19.53 -8.14 -10.34
N LEU A 345 -20.29 -8.69 -9.38
CA LEU A 345 -20.75 -10.08 -9.33
C LEU A 345 -22.26 -10.08 -9.06
N VAL A 346 -22.97 -11.08 -9.58
CA VAL A 346 -24.35 -11.36 -9.16
C VAL A 346 -24.33 -12.54 -8.20
N LEU A 347 -24.83 -12.36 -6.98
CA LEU A 347 -25.05 -13.44 -6.03
C LEU A 347 -26.51 -13.89 -6.08
N PHE A 348 -26.73 -15.20 -5.97
CA PHE A 348 -28.07 -15.76 -5.89
C PHE A 348 -28.27 -16.56 -4.61
N VAL A 349 -29.50 -16.52 -4.08
CA VAL A 349 -30.01 -17.45 -3.07
C VAL A 349 -31.31 -18.04 -3.58
N ARG A 350 -31.45 -19.37 -3.48
CA ARG A 350 -32.66 -20.10 -3.86
C ARG A 350 -33.04 -21.12 -2.80
N ASN A 351 -34.31 -21.49 -2.75
CA ASN A 351 -34.73 -22.58 -1.90
C ASN A 351 -34.20 -23.93 -2.41
N THR A 352 -33.93 -24.85 -1.48
CA THR A 352 -33.46 -26.21 -1.77
C THR A 352 -34.38 -27.31 -1.23
N GLN A 353 -35.32 -26.98 -0.35
CA GLN A 353 -36.23 -27.95 0.27
C GLN A 353 -37.71 -27.55 0.18
N PHE A 354 -38.04 -26.35 0.66
CA PHE A 354 -39.42 -25.84 0.69
C PHE A 354 -39.54 -24.54 -0.08
N PHE A 355 -40.67 -24.31 -0.73
CA PHE A 355 -40.93 -23.05 -1.42
C PHE A 355 -41.18 -21.94 -0.40
N ASN A 356 -40.19 -21.07 -0.20
CA ASN A 356 -40.22 -19.98 0.76
C ASN A 356 -39.73 -18.70 0.09
N ARG A 357 -40.53 -17.64 0.09
CA ARG A 357 -40.10 -16.34 -0.45
C ARG A 357 -38.81 -15.93 0.23
N THR A 358 -37.76 -15.74 -0.56
CA THR A 358 -36.42 -15.43 -0.08
C THR A 358 -35.99 -14.05 -0.56
N ARG A 359 -35.27 -13.32 0.28
CA ARG A 359 -34.67 -12.02 -0.05
C ARG A 359 -33.30 -11.93 0.59
N ILE A 360 -32.28 -11.65 -0.22
CA ILE A 360 -30.96 -11.30 0.30
C ILE A 360 -31.05 -9.90 0.91
N GLY A 361 -30.78 -9.82 2.22
CA GLY A 361 -30.80 -8.56 2.96
C GLY A 361 -29.41 -7.97 3.18
N LYS A 362 -28.39 -8.84 3.25
CA LYS A 362 -27.02 -8.46 3.58
C LYS A 362 -26.02 -9.43 2.97
N VAL A 363 -24.86 -8.92 2.58
CA VAL A 363 -23.71 -9.72 2.17
C VAL A 363 -22.52 -9.30 3.04
N ASN A 364 -22.11 -10.16 3.96
CA ASN A 364 -20.89 -9.93 4.73
C ASN A 364 -19.72 -10.55 3.96
N VAL A 365 -18.58 -9.89 3.96
CA VAL A 365 -17.34 -10.44 3.44
C VAL A 365 -16.41 -10.60 4.62
N LYS A 366 -15.81 -11.79 4.76
CA LYS A 366 -14.82 -12.11 5.79
C LYS A 366 -13.67 -12.86 5.16
N ASN A 367 -12.45 -12.36 5.27
CA ASN A 367 -11.27 -12.97 4.65
C ASN A 367 -11.45 -13.28 3.15
N GLY A 368 -12.32 -12.51 2.48
CA GLY A 368 -12.60 -12.62 1.04
C GLY A 368 -13.69 -13.62 0.69
N VAL A 369 -14.26 -14.28 1.70
CA VAL A 369 -15.41 -15.15 1.56
C VAL A 369 -16.67 -14.34 1.79
N ALA A 370 -17.55 -14.27 0.81
CA ALA A 370 -18.87 -13.68 0.94
C ALA A 370 -19.83 -14.66 1.64
N GLU A 371 -20.36 -14.24 2.79
CA GLU A 371 -21.46 -14.85 3.53
C GLU A 371 -22.76 -14.11 3.20
N VAL A 372 -23.68 -14.78 2.50
CA VAL A 372 -24.96 -14.20 2.10
C VAL A 372 -26.00 -14.44 3.18
N LEU A 373 -26.57 -13.36 3.72
CA LEU A 373 -27.66 -13.41 4.69
C LEU A 373 -28.99 -13.12 3.98
N ALA A 374 -29.77 -14.17 3.80
CA ALA A 374 -31.11 -14.10 3.25
C ALA A 374 -32.17 -14.31 4.33
N MET A 375 -33.28 -13.58 4.19
CA MET A 375 -34.48 -13.79 4.98
C MET A 375 -35.46 -14.61 4.16
N GLU A 376 -36.02 -15.66 4.77
CA GLU A 376 -37.05 -16.51 4.15
C GLU A 376 -38.37 -16.41 4.93
N THR A 377 -39.49 -16.45 4.22
CA THR A 377 -40.81 -16.69 4.84
C THR A 377 -40.89 -18.13 5.32
N MET A 378 -41.66 -18.41 6.37
CA MET A 378 -41.88 -19.80 6.81
C MET A 378 -43.12 -20.39 6.11
N SER A 379 -42.89 -21.40 5.25
CA SER A 379 -43.93 -22.29 4.72
C SER A 379 -43.46 -23.75 4.81
N ALA A 380 -44.40 -24.68 4.68
CA ALA A 380 -44.12 -26.13 4.61
C ALA A 380 -44.46 -26.72 3.23
N MET A 381 -44.57 -25.88 2.19
CA MET A 381 -44.87 -26.35 0.84
C MET A 381 -43.61 -26.94 0.20
N PRO A 382 -43.61 -28.21 -0.24
CA PRO A 382 -42.48 -28.76 -0.96
C PRO A 382 -42.30 -28.03 -2.30
N ILE A 383 -41.06 -28.04 -2.81
CA ILE A 383 -40.77 -27.55 -4.16
C ILE A 383 -41.37 -28.52 -5.18
N GLU A 384 -42.18 -28.02 -6.11
CA GLU A 384 -42.74 -28.79 -7.23
C GLU A 384 -42.08 -28.39 -8.56
N ASP A 385 -42.54 -27.29 -9.16
CA ASP A 385 -42.13 -26.82 -10.50
C ASP A 385 -41.22 -25.59 -10.47
N LYS A 386 -41.15 -24.89 -9.33
CA LYS A 386 -40.39 -23.64 -9.17
C LYS A 386 -39.87 -23.45 -7.74
N VAL A 387 -38.84 -22.61 -7.62
CA VAL A 387 -38.28 -22.16 -6.34
C VAL A 387 -38.38 -20.64 -6.22
N ALA A 388 -38.42 -20.10 -5.01
CA ALA A 388 -38.14 -18.68 -4.86
C ALA A 388 -36.63 -18.46 -4.99
N MET A 389 -36.25 -17.41 -5.72
CA MET A 389 -34.87 -17.00 -5.91
C MET A 389 -34.74 -15.50 -5.70
N SER A 390 -33.63 -15.10 -5.06
CA SER A 390 -33.22 -13.71 -4.90
C SER A 390 -31.87 -13.52 -5.57
N LEU A 391 -31.73 -12.47 -6.37
CA LEU A 391 -30.49 -12.05 -7.03
C LEU A 391 -30.06 -10.69 -6.47
N VAL A 392 -28.75 -10.48 -6.24
CA VAL A 392 -28.18 -9.17 -5.89
C VAL A 392 -26.91 -8.90 -6.67
N VAL A 393 -26.68 -7.64 -7.04
CA VAL A 393 -25.41 -7.17 -7.59
C VAL A 393 -24.56 -6.62 -6.47
N VAL A 394 -23.32 -7.08 -6.37
CA VAL A 394 -22.32 -6.56 -5.42
C VAL A 394 -21.01 -6.24 -6.14
N ALA A 395 -20.24 -5.31 -5.57
CA ALA A 395 -18.89 -5.05 -6.04
C ALA A 395 -18.01 -6.30 -5.90
N ARG A 396 -17.27 -6.65 -6.96
CA ARG A 396 -16.36 -7.80 -7.00
C ARG A 396 -15.14 -7.59 -6.10
N LYS A 397 -14.73 -6.33 -5.89
CA LYS A 397 -13.52 -5.96 -5.16
C LYS A 397 -13.51 -6.62 -3.77
N GLY A 398 -12.46 -7.38 -3.47
CA GLY A 398 -12.28 -8.01 -2.15
C GLY A 398 -13.03 -9.33 -1.95
N ILE A 399 -13.85 -9.78 -2.89
CA ILE A 399 -14.53 -11.10 -2.83
C ILE A 399 -13.77 -12.10 -3.70
N THR A 400 -13.29 -13.17 -3.08
CA THR A 400 -12.51 -14.25 -3.71
C THR A 400 -13.22 -15.60 -3.66
N ALA A 401 -14.20 -15.76 -2.77
CA ALA A 401 -15.03 -16.95 -2.68
C ALA A 401 -16.41 -16.63 -2.06
N ILE A 402 -17.34 -17.58 -2.11
CA ILE A 402 -18.66 -17.48 -1.45
C ILE A 402 -18.91 -18.72 -0.59
N GLN A 403 -19.48 -18.50 0.58
CA GLN A 403 -19.94 -19.54 1.48
C GLN A 403 -21.33 -20.04 1.04
N SER A 404 -21.47 -21.34 0.79
CA SER A 404 -22.75 -22.00 0.52
C SER A 404 -22.91 -23.22 1.42
N GLY A 405 -23.70 -23.07 2.49
CA GLY A 405 -23.80 -24.10 3.53
C GLY A 405 -22.41 -24.37 4.13
N ASP A 406 -21.96 -25.63 4.12
CA ASP A 406 -20.62 -26.03 4.59
C ASP A 406 -19.53 -25.96 3.49
N LYS A 407 -19.89 -25.55 2.27
CA LYS A 407 -18.97 -25.48 1.11
C LYS A 407 -18.51 -24.04 0.85
N ILE A 408 -17.29 -23.92 0.32
CA ILE A 408 -16.73 -22.67 -0.21
C ILE A 408 -16.61 -22.81 -1.73
N ILE A 409 -17.23 -21.88 -2.46
CA ILE A 409 -17.18 -21.82 -3.92
C ILE A 409 -16.18 -20.72 -4.32
N LEU A 410 -15.08 -21.09 -4.97
CA LEU A 410 -14.04 -20.15 -5.39
C LEU A 410 -14.48 -19.34 -6.61
N ILE A 411 -14.20 -18.04 -6.59
CA ILE A 411 -14.38 -17.15 -7.75
C ILE A 411 -13.05 -17.13 -8.50
N ASN A 412 -12.98 -17.85 -9.62
CA ASN A 412 -11.78 -17.89 -10.44
C ASN A 412 -11.54 -16.51 -11.07
N LYS A 413 -10.36 -15.92 -10.86
CA LYS A 413 -9.94 -14.76 -11.67
C LYS A 413 -9.85 -15.23 -13.12
N LYS A 414 -10.72 -14.71 -14.00
CA LYS A 414 -10.53 -14.87 -15.44
C LYS A 414 -9.14 -14.35 -15.78
N ARG A 415 -8.26 -15.24 -16.27
CA ARG A 415 -7.00 -14.85 -16.89
C ARG A 415 -7.37 -14.11 -18.17
N THR A 416 -7.37 -12.79 -18.11
CA THR A 416 -7.34 -11.93 -19.31
C THR A 416 -5.91 -11.80 -19.79
#